data_AF-A0A354V9S0-F1
#
_entry.id   AF-A0A354V9S0-F1
#
_cell.length_a   1.000
_cell.length_b   1.000
_cell.length_c   1.000
_cell.angle_alpha   90.00
_cell.angle_beta   90.00
_cell.angle_gamma   90.00
#
_symmetry.space_group_name_H-M   'P 1'
#
loop_
_entity.id
_entity.type
_entity.pdbx_description
1 polymer ?
#
loop_
_entity_poly.entity_id
_entity_poly.type
_entity_poly.pdbx_seq_one_letter_code
_entity_poly.pdbx_strand_id
1 'polypeptide(L)'
;MQLYAVGFSCVGWGVSRAMLDAFIDLAKSKIQAWSSNLLRDNYAVQYLIGDSDTAWKAARAGVDLALDNVWDQVQAAGVLSLNDKTRIRKATNYAIHISHDMCHHVLHQGERDGHFQSPAFERRVWDVNSVFQQTQWRRTPFETVRTYPLGGASDCRWL
;
A
#
# COMPACT_ATOMS: atom_id res chain seq x y z
N MET A 1 19.41 -4.29 -1.36
CA MET A 1 17.98 -4.67 -1.23
C MET A 1 17.03 -3.49 -1.07
N GLN A 2 17.41 -2.43 -0.36
CA GLN A 2 16.50 -1.30 -0.04
C GLN A 2 15.90 -0.61 -1.27
N LEU A 3 16.69 -0.37 -2.33
CA LEU A 3 16.18 0.22 -3.59
C LEU A 3 15.11 -0.65 -4.27
N TYR A 4 15.23 -1.98 -4.19
CA TYR A 4 14.18 -2.88 -4.70
C TYR A 4 12.89 -2.72 -3.90
N ALA A 5 12.98 -2.68 -2.56
CA ALA A 5 11.81 -2.51 -1.70
C ALA A 5 11.04 -1.23 -2.03
N VAL A 6 11.76 -0.13 -2.28
CA VAL A 6 11.18 1.15 -2.73
C VAL A 6 10.50 0.98 -4.08
N GLY A 7 11.22 0.48 -5.10
CA GLY A 7 10.66 0.31 -6.44
C GLY A 7 9.38 -0.53 -6.46
N PHE A 8 9.36 -1.63 -5.70
CA PHE A 8 8.19 -2.48 -5.58
C PHE A 8 7.02 -1.82 -4.84
N SER A 9 7.29 -1.05 -3.78
CA SER A 9 6.25 -0.25 -3.12
C SER A 9 5.63 0.78 -4.07
N CYS A 10 6.44 1.41 -4.93
CA CYS A 10 5.94 2.34 -5.94
C CYS A 10 5.02 1.67 -6.96
N VAL A 11 5.33 0.45 -7.42
CA VAL A 11 4.44 -0.31 -8.32
C VAL A 11 3.12 -0.61 -7.62
N GLY A 12 3.17 -1.12 -6.38
CA GLY A 12 1.97 -1.39 -5.58
C GLY A 12 1.09 -0.15 -5.41
N TRP A 13 1.68 1.01 -5.13
CA TRP A 13 0.93 2.27 -5.03
C TRP A 13 0.31 2.72 -6.35
N GLY A 14 1.01 2.58 -7.46
CA GLY A 14 0.49 2.97 -8.77
C GLY A 14 -0.74 2.14 -9.14
N VAL A 15 -0.65 0.81 -8.95
CA VAL A 15 -1.76 -0.12 -9.19
C VAL A 15 -2.94 0.21 -8.29
N SER A 16 -2.68 0.39 -7.00
CA SER A 16 -3.71 0.61 -6.00
C SER A 16 -4.38 1.98 -6.17
N ARG A 17 -3.61 3.03 -6.47
CA ARG A 17 -4.17 4.36 -6.80
C ARG A 17 -5.06 4.30 -8.04
N ALA A 18 -4.59 3.65 -9.11
CA ALA A 18 -5.37 3.49 -10.34
C ALA A 18 -6.66 2.69 -10.10
N MET A 19 -6.66 1.74 -9.16
CA MET A 19 -7.84 1.01 -8.75
C MET A 19 -8.84 1.91 -8.01
N LEU A 20 -8.37 2.71 -7.06
CA LEU A 20 -9.22 3.65 -6.31
C LEU A 20 -9.82 4.73 -7.23
N ASP A 21 -9.03 5.31 -8.13
CA ASP A 21 -9.51 6.33 -9.08
C ASP A 21 -10.59 5.75 -10.00
N ALA A 22 -10.37 4.55 -10.55
CA ALA A 22 -11.37 3.87 -11.37
C ALA A 22 -12.65 3.57 -10.58
N PHE A 23 -12.54 3.24 -9.28
CA PHE A 23 -13.70 3.02 -8.42
C PHE A 23 -14.45 4.32 -8.12
N ILE A 24 -13.74 5.41 -7.84
CA ILE A 24 -14.32 6.75 -7.64
C ILE A 24 -15.11 7.17 -8.89
N ASP A 25 -14.53 7.00 -10.08
CA ASP A 25 -15.20 7.36 -11.33
C ASP A 25 -16.46 6.52 -11.56
N LEU A 26 -16.42 5.22 -11.25
CA LEU A 26 -17.60 4.39 -11.30
C LEU A 26 -18.67 4.81 -10.28
N ALA A 27 -18.26 5.13 -9.05
CA ALA A 27 -19.17 5.48 -7.97
C ALA A 27 -20.00 6.74 -8.27
N LYS A 28 -19.46 7.65 -9.11
CA LYS A 28 -20.15 8.89 -9.52
C LYS A 28 -21.42 8.63 -10.35
N SER A 29 -21.45 7.59 -11.17
CA SER A 29 -22.55 7.35 -12.13
C SER A 29 -23.31 6.05 -11.88
N LYS A 30 -22.76 5.12 -11.10
CA LYS A 30 -23.37 3.81 -10.88
C LYS A 30 -24.47 3.86 -9.83
N ILE A 31 -25.64 3.32 -10.17
CA ILE A 31 -26.74 3.03 -9.24
C ILE A 31 -26.40 1.74 -8.48
N GLN A 32 -26.60 1.74 -7.17
CA GLN A 32 -26.35 0.57 -6.34
C GLN A 32 -27.33 -0.56 -6.67
N ALA A 33 -26.85 -1.81 -6.66
CA ALA A 33 -27.73 -2.96 -6.86
C ALA A 33 -28.85 -2.97 -5.81
N TRP A 34 -30.07 -3.27 -6.27
CA TRP A 34 -31.26 -3.35 -5.42
C TRP A 34 -31.62 -2.03 -4.72
N SER A 35 -31.14 -0.89 -5.22
CA SER A 35 -31.38 0.45 -4.68
C SER A 35 -31.65 1.44 -5.82
N SER A 36 -32.30 2.56 -5.50
CA SER A 36 -32.49 3.69 -6.42
C SER A 36 -31.39 4.75 -6.28
N ASN A 37 -30.52 4.62 -5.29
CA ASN A 37 -29.49 5.62 -4.98
C ASN A 37 -28.19 5.33 -5.75
N LEU A 38 -27.45 6.40 -6.07
CA LEU A 38 -26.11 6.28 -6.63
C LEU A 38 -25.13 5.79 -5.56
N LEU A 39 -24.06 5.11 -5.97
CA LEU A 39 -23.00 4.66 -5.07
C LEU A 39 -22.34 5.82 -4.33
N ARG A 40 -22.20 6.99 -4.97
CA ARG A 40 -21.66 8.19 -4.31
C ARG A 40 -22.48 8.63 -3.08
N ASP A 41 -23.76 8.27 -3.01
CA ASP A 41 -24.67 8.65 -1.92
C ASP A 41 -24.69 7.59 -0.80
N ASN A 42 -23.96 6.47 -0.97
CA ASN A 42 -23.84 5.42 0.03
C ASN A 42 -22.71 5.74 1.03
N TYR A 43 -23.05 5.88 2.32
CA TYR A 43 -22.08 6.16 3.39
C TYR A 43 -20.94 5.13 3.50
N ALA A 44 -21.20 3.85 3.24
CA ALA A 44 -20.16 2.82 3.26
C ALA A 44 -19.15 3.00 2.11
N VAL A 45 -19.63 3.42 0.93
CA VAL A 45 -18.78 3.74 -0.23
C VAL A 45 -17.95 5.00 0.06
N GLN A 46 -18.58 6.04 0.64
CA GLN A 46 -17.87 7.26 1.05
C GLN A 46 -16.78 6.97 2.08
N TYR A 47 -17.09 6.15 3.10
CA TYR A 47 -16.12 5.71 4.10
C TYR A 47 -14.96 4.96 3.46
N LEU A 48 -15.25 3.96 2.61
CA LEU A 48 -14.23 3.18 1.92
C LEU A 48 -13.28 4.08 1.12
N ILE A 49 -13.82 5.01 0.34
CA ILE A 49 -13.02 5.94 -0.47
C ILE A 49 -12.17 6.83 0.43
N GLY A 50 -12.77 7.41 1.48
CA GLY A 50 -12.07 8.33 2.39
C GLY A 50 -10.95 7.64 3.17
N ASP A 51 -11.22 6.46 3.74
CA ASP A 51 -10.24 5.66 4.47
C ASP A 51 -9.10 5.20 3.55
N SER A 52 -9.44 4.67 2.38
CA SER A 52 -8.46 4.21 1.38
C SER A 52 -7.56 5.33 0.87
N ASP A 53 -8.13 6.49 0.52
CA ASP A 53 -7.37 7.66 0.04
C ASP A 53 -6.45 8.20 1.13
N THR A 54 -6.94 8.27 2.37
CA THR A 54 -6.16 8.74 3.53
C THR A 54 -5.01 7.79 3.85
N ALA A 55 -5.29 6.48 3.93
CA ALA A 55 -4.28 5.47 4.20
C ALA A 55 -3.19 5.46 3.11
N TRP A 56 -3.58 5.55 1.83
CA TRP A 56 -2.64 5.61 0.71
C TRP A 56 -1.72 6.83 0.81
N LYS A 57 -2.29 8.02 1.07
CA LYS A 57 -1.52 9.27 1.23
C LYS A 57 -0.58 9.21 2.44
N ALA A 58 -1.05 8.69 3.57
CA ALA A 58 -0.25 8.55 4.78
C ALA A 58 0.93 7.59 4.57
N ALA A 59 0.68 6.45 3.92
CA ALA A 59 1.73 5.48 3.61
C ALA A 59 2.78 6.08 2.66
N ARG A 60 2.34 6.84 1.64
CA ARG A 60 3.23 7.56 0.73
C ARG A 60 4.11 8.58 1.45
N ALA A 61 3.49 9.45 2.25
CA ALA A 61 4.22 10.44 3.03
C ALA A 61 5.26 9.79 3.96
N GLY A 62 4.93 8.64 4.56
CA GLY A 62 5.87 7.91 5.44
C GLY A 62 7.11 7.37 4.72
N VAL A 63 6.97 6.95 3.46
CA VAL A 63 8.11 6.50 2.64
C VAL A 63 8.90 7.69 2.11
N ASP A 64 8.25 8.74 1.63
CA ASP A 64 8.92 9.95 1.15
C ASP A 64 9.79 10.53 2.29
N LEU A 65 9.20 10.68 3.49
CA LEU A 65 9.93 11.09 4.70
C LEU A 65 11.07 10.14 5.07
N ALA A 66 10.88 8.82 4.93
CA ALA A 66 11.95 7.87 5.20
C ALA A 66 13.11 8.01 4.21
N LEU A 67 12.82 8.26 2.93
CA LEU A 67 13.83 8.43 1.89
C LEU A 67 14.59 9.73 2.06
N ASP A 68 13.91 10.84 2.32
CA ASP A 68 14.54 12.15 2.55
C ASP A 68 15.50 12.09 3.74
N ASN A 69 15.05 11.53 4.87
CA ASN A 69 15.89 11.38 6.06
C ASN A 69 17.12 10.51 5.81
N VAL A 70 16.98 9.44 5.02
CA VAL A 70 18.11 8.56 4.70
C VAL A 70 19.05 9.22 3.70
N TRP A 71 18.51 9.96 2.74
CA TRP A 71 19.28 10.73 1.78
C TRP A 71 20.20 11.72 2.49
N ASP A 72 19.65 12.54 3.39
CA ASP A 72 20.41 13.54 4.15
C ASP A 72 21.48 12.89 5.04
N GLN A 73 21.14 11.80 5.72
CA GLN A 73 22.10 11.06 6.56
C GLN A 73 23.24 10.46 5.74
N VAL A 74 22.95 9.85 4.59
CA VAL A 74 23.97 9.26 3.71
C VAL A 74 24.81 10.36 3.08
N GLN A 75 24.22 11.50 2.72
CA GLN A 75 24.96 12.64 2.20
C GLN A 75 25.96 13.19 3.22
N ALA A 76 25.57 13.28 4.50
CA ALA A 76 26.42 13.78 5.57
C ALA A 76 27.50 12.78 6.03
N ALA A 77 27.13 11.50 6.21
CA ALA A 77 28.00 10.49 6.81
C ALA A 77 28.73 9.59 5.78
N GLY A 78 28.30 9.59 4.52
CA GLY A 78 28.84 8.74 3.45
C GLY A 78 28.51 7.25 3.61
N VAL A 79 27.73 6.86 4.62
CA VAL A 79 27.45 5.45 4.95
C VAL A 79 25.96 5.24 5.18
N LEU A 80 25.40 4.19 4.57
CA LEU A 80 24.04 3.76 4.82
C LEU A 80 23.96 2.89 6.08
N SER A 81 23.47 3.47 7.18
CA SER A 81 23.42 2.81 8.49
C SER A 81 22.36 1.69 8.55
N LEU A 82 22.46 0.82 9.54
CA LEU A 82 21.44 -0.22 9.81
C LEU A 82 20.07 0.41 10.13
N ASN A 83 20.07 1.54 10.84
CA ASN A 83 18.85 2.26 11.19
C ASN A 83 18.16 2.82 9.94
N ASP A 84 18.93 3.32 8.98
CA ASP A 84 18.41 3.84 7.71
C ASP A 84 17.80 2.74 6.83
N LYS A 85 18.49 1.60 6.72
CA LYS A 85 17.95 0.39 6.07
C LYS A 85 16.62 -0.03 6.72
N THR A 86 16.59 0.02 8.04
CA THR A 86 15.41 -0.34 8.84
C THR A 86 14.23 0.61 8.62
N ARG A 87 14.49 1.92 8.53
CA ARG A 87 13.48 2.95 8.25
C ARG A 87 12.85 2.75 6.87
N ILE A 88 13.67 2.61 5.83
CA ILE A 88 13.19 2.35 4.46
C ILE A 88 12.36 1.07 4.44
N ARG A 89 12.86 0.01 5.09
CA ARG A 89 12.17 -1.28 5.13
C ARG A 89 10.77 -1.18 5.74
N LYS A 90 10.63 -0.53 6.90
CA LYS A 90 9.34 -0.34 7.58
C LYS A 90 8.35 0.42 6.70
N ALA A 91 8.79 1.55 6.16
CA ALA A 91 7.93 2.44 5.41
C ALA A 91 7.44 1.76 4.12
N THR A 92 8.36 1.19 3.35
CA THR A 92 8.05 0.48 2.09
C THR A 92 7.16 -0.74 2.31
N ASN A 93 7.38 -1.50 3.39
CA ASN A 93 6.54 -2.65 3.69
C ASN A 93 5.11 -2.23 4.07
N TYR A 94 4.97 -1.22 4.94
CA TYR A 94 3.65 -0.68 5.27
C TYR A 94 2.92 -0.13 4.04
N ALA A 95 3.62 0.53 3.13
CA ALA A 95 3.08 0.98 1.86
C ALA A 95 2.56 -0.16 0.96
N ILE A 96 3.28 -1.28 0.90
CA ILE A 96 2.82 -2.47 0.18
C ILE A 96 1.56 -3.04 0.85
N HIS A 97 1.49 -3.03 2.19
CA HIS A 97 0.33 -3.55 2.96
C HIS A 97 -0.92 -2.76 2.63
N ILE A 98 -0.84 -1.43 2.75
CA ILE A 98 -1.94 -0.53 2.46
C ILE A 98 -2.39 -0.65 1.00
N SER A 99 -1.46 -0.79 0.06
CA SER A 99 -1.79 -0.95 -1.36
C SER A 99 -2.59 -2.21 -1.64
N HIS A 100 -2.19 -3.34 -1.06
CA HIS A 100 -2.89 -4.60 -1.19
C HIS A 100 -4.28 -4.55 -0.56
N ASP A 101 -4.36 -4.14 0.70
CA ASP A 101 -5.61 -4.14 1.46
C ASP A 101 -6.64 -3.21 0.80
N MET A 102 -6.20 -2.05 0.31
CA MET A 102 -7.05 -1.14 -0.46
C MET A 102 -7.62 -1.80 -1.73
N CYS A 103 -6.78 -2.48 -2.53
CA CYS A 103 -7.24 -3.17 -3.73
C CYS A 103 -8.30 -4.24 -3.39
N HIS A 104 -8.07 -5.05 -2.37
CA HIS A 104 -9.02 -6.08 -1.95
C HIS A 104 -10.32 -5.49 -1.40
N HIS A 105 -10.26 -4.43 -0.60
CA HIS A 105 -11.46 -3.76 -0.11
C HIS A 105 -12.30 -3.15 -1.24
N VAL A 106 -11.66 -2.51 -2.22
CA VAL A 106 -12.34 -1.95 -3.40
C VAL A 106 -12.99 -3.04 -4.24
N LEU A 107 -12.30 -4.16 -4.49
CA LEU A 107 -12.89 -5.28 -5.23
C LEU A 107 -14.09 -5.85 -4.48
N HIS A 108 -13.93 -6.14 -3.19
CA HIS A 108 -14.99 -6.71 -2.36
C HIS A 108 -16.23 -5.82 -2.30
N GLN A 109 -16.05 -4.50 -2.16
CA GLN A 109 -17.18 -3.57 -2.21
C GLN A 109 -17.86 -3.59 -3.59
N GLY A 110 -17.07 -3.62 -4.67
CA GLY A 110 -17.60 -3.76 -6.02
C GLY A 110 -18.46 -5.01 -6.20
N GLU A 111 -17.97 -6.17 -5.73
CA GLU A 111 -18.66 -7.46 -5.79
C GLU A 111 -19.98 -7.47 -5.01
N ARG A 112 -19.99 -6.86 -3.81
CA ARG A 112 -21.21 -6.71 -2.99
C ARG A 112 -22.31 -5.94 -3.70
N ASP A 113 -21.94 -4.96 -4.52
CA ASP A 113 -22.87 -4.20 -5.36
C ASP A 113 -23.25 -4.96 -6.65
N GLY A 114 -22.99 -6.27 -6.70
CA GLY A 114 -23.73 -7.26 -7.47
C GLY A 114 -23.40 -7.39 -8.96
N HIS A 115 -22.44 -6.64 -9.51
CA HIS A 115 -22.15 -6.66 -10.97
C HIS A 115 -20.72 -6.24 -11.35
N PHE A 116 -19.74 -6.44 -10.47
CA PHE A 116 -18.34 -6.04 -10.74
C PHE A 116 -17.53 -7.10 -11.48
N GLN A 117 -18.05 -7.61 -12.59
CA GLN A 117 -17.21 -8.35 -13.55
C GLN A 117 -16.49 -7.35 -14.44
N SER A 118 -15.61 -6.55 -13.84
CA SER A 118 -14.68 -5.72 -14.61
C SER A 118 -13.33 -6.41 -14.57
N PRO A 119 -12.90 -7.06 -15.68
CA PRO A 119 -11.60 -7.70 -15.77
C PRO A 119 -10.44 -6.75 -15.42
N ALA A 120 -10.66 -5.44 -15.54
CA ALA A 120 -9.69 -4.42 -15.19
C ALA A 120 -9.46 -4.29 -13.67
N PHE A 121 -10.46 -4.54 -12.81
CA PHE A 121 -10.28 -4.50 -11.36
C PHE A 121 -9.69 -5.82 -10.85
N GLU A 122 -10.17 -6.95 -11.34
CA GLU A 122 -9.58 -8.27 -11.05
C GLU A 122 -8.10 -8.31 -11.46
N ARG A 123 -7.77 -7.79 -12.65
CA ARG A 123 -6.37 -7.66 -13.09
C ARG A 123 -5.54 -6.84 -12.12
N ARG A 124 -6.03 -5.70 -11.64
CA ARG A 124 -5.29 -4.87 -10.66
C ARG A 124 -5.08 -5.60 -9.33
N VAL A 125 -6.04 -6.43 -8.90
CA VAL A 125 -5.86 -7.30 -7.73
C VAL A 125 -4.80 -8.38 -8.00
N TRP A 126 -4.78 -8.98 -9.18
CA TRP A 126 -3.71 -9.90 -9.55
C TRP A 126 -2.34 -9.22 -9.62
N ASP A 127 -2.27 -8.03 -10.22
CA ASP A 127 -1.03 -7.24 -10.31
C ASP A 127 -0.51 -6.90 -8.91
N VAL A 128 -1.37 -6.42 -8.00
CA VAL A 128 -0.95 -6.12 -6.63
C VAL A 128 -0.53 -7.39 -5.88
N ASN A 129 -1.21 -8.52 -6.10
CA ASN A 129 -0.85 -9.81 -5.50
C ASN A 129 0.50 -10.33 -6.04
N SER A 130 0.80 -10.12 -7.33
CA SER A 130 2.11 -10.44 -7.90
C SER A 130 3.22 -9.59 -7.29
N VAL A 131 2.98 -8.29 -7.10
CA VAL A 131 3.88 -7.43 -6.32
C VAL A 131 4.00 -7.98 -4.89
N PHE A 132 2.93 -8.48 -4.29
CA PHE A 132 2.92 -8.96 -2.92
C PHE A 132 3.70 -10.25 -2.67
N GLN A 133 3.78 -11.13 -3.66
CA GLN A 133 4.44 -12.44 -3.50
C GLN A 133 5.96 -12.36 -3.37
N GLN A 134 6.55 -11.19 -3.56
CA GLN A 134 7.98 -10.98 -3.40
C GLN A 134 8.44 -11.13 -1.94
N THR A 135 9.72 -11.44 -1.74
CA THR A 135 10.32 -11.61 -0.41
C THR A 135 10.20 -10.38 0.50
N GLN A 136 10.10 -9.18 -0.08
CA GLN A 136 10.03 -7.91 0.66
C GLN A 136 8.75 -7.77 1.50
N TRP A 137 7.72 -8.56 1.20
CA TRP A 137 6.41 -8.54 1.84
C TRP A 137 6.31 -9.35 3.15
N ARG A 138 7.21 -10.31 3.39
CA ARG A 138 7.06 -11.24 4.52
C ARG A 138 6.84 -10.47 5.83
N ARG A 139 6.23 -11.09 6.85
CA ARG A 139 6.18 -10.44 8.19
C ARG A 139 7.57 -10.33 8.81
N THR A 140 8.51 -11.14 8.34
CA THR A 140 9.89 -11.23 8.81
C THR A 140 10.61 -9.89 8.87
N PRO A 141 10.56 -8.98 7.87
CA PRO A 141 11.17 -7.67 7.99
C PRO A 141 10.48 -6.75 9.02
N PHE A 142 9.23 -6.97 9.42
CA PHE A 142 8.67 -6.29 10.60
C PHE A 142 9.17 -6.91 11.90
N GLU A 143 9.30 -8.23 11.96
CA GLU A 143 9.76 -8.97 13.15
C GLU A 143 11.25 -8.69 13.44
N THR A 144 12.09 -8.84 12.42
CA THR A 144 13.53 -8.52 12.42
C THR A 144 13.82 -7.06 12.80
N VAL A 145 12.95 -6.15 12.39
CA VAL A 145 13.10 -4.72 12.67
C VAL A 145 12.52 -4.35 14.04
N ARG A 146 11.53 -5.09 14.55
CA ARG A 146 10.91 -4.85 15.87
C ARG A 146 11.81 -5.27 17.03
N THR A 147 12.77 -6.17 16.84
CA THR A 147 13.73 -6.50 17.91
C THR A 147 14.65 -5.33 18.23
N TYR A 148 14.95 -4.45 17.27
CA TYR A 148 15.89 -3.35 17.46
C TYR A 148 15.45 -2.33 18.54
N PRO A 149 14.20 -1.81 18.57
CA PRO A 149 13.71 -1.01 19.70
C PRO A 149 13.59 -1.75 21.03
N LEU A 150 13.51 -3.09 20.99
CA LEU A 150 13.33 -3.95 22.17
C LEU A 150 14.67 -4.50 22.71
N GLY A 151 15.81 -4.03 22.19
CA GLY A 151 17.15 -4.46 22.62
C GLY A 151 17.59 -5.84 22.10
N GLY A 152 16.81 -6.47 21.22
CA GLY A 152 17.19 -7.72 20.56
C GLY A 152 18.07 -7.49 19.34
N ALA A 153 18.95 -8.46 19.04
CA ALA A 153 19.77 -8.41 17.82
C ALA A 153 18.87 -8.36 16.57
N SER A 154 19.19 -7.46 15.64
CA SER A 154 18.52 -7.37 14.35
C SER A 154 19.09 -8.46 13.44
N ASP A 155 18.25 -9.36 12.93
CA ASP A 155 18.67 -10.30 11.89
C ASP A 155 18.91 -9.56 10.56
N CYS A 156 20.17 -9.22 10.28
CA CYS A 156 20.54 -8.46 9.08
C CYS A 156 20.26 -9.20 7.76
N ARG A 157 19.86 -10.49 7.78
CA ARG A 157 19.57 -11.28 6.57
C ARG A 157 18.46 -10.67 5.70
N TRP A 158 17.55 -9.89 6.30
CA TRP A 158 16.34 -9.36 5.65
C TRP A 158 16.36 -7.82 5.45
N LEU A 159 17.48 -7.17 5.74
CA LEU A 159 17.73 -5.71 5.57
C LEU A 159 18.69 -5.45 4.40
#